data_AF-A0A522DY60-F1
#
_entry.id   AF-A0A522DY60-F1
#
_cell.length_a   1.000
_cell.length_b   1.000
_cell.length_c   1.000
_cell.angle_alpha   90.00
_cell.angle_beta   90.00
_cell.angle_gamma   90.00
#
_symmetry.space_group_name_H-M   'P 1'
#
loop_
_entity.id
_entity.type
_entity.pdbx_description
1 polymer ?
#
loop_
_entity_poly.entity_id
_entity_poly.type
_entity_poly.pdbx_seq_one_letter_code
_entity_poly.pdbx_strand_id
1 'polypeptide(L)'
;METPGFAWRVSLSIIVFFGWVIFIILWLLFYAGGFNVYQNIAVILVSILVGMAILAASWASWGVKYGYKYHDEWHDQERHRRRR
;
A
#
# COMPACT_ATOMS: atom_id res chain seq x y z
N MET A 1 10.16 15.73 -14.59
CA MET A 1 8.98 14.86 -14.73
C MET A 1 8.33 14.75 -13.36
N GLU A 2 7.36 15.61 -13.06
CA GLU A 2 6.55 15.45 -11.85
C GLU A 2 5.56 14.32 -12.12
N THR A 3 5.79 13.12 -11.59
CA THR A 3 4.85 12.01 -11.72
C THR A 3 3.66 12.27 -10.81
N PRO A 4 2.50 12.75 -11.32
CA PRO A 4 1.36 13.11 -10.50
C PRO A 4 0.79 11.81 -9.95
N GLY A 5 0.98 11.58 -8.65
CA GLY A 5 0.54 10.37 -7.98
C GLY A 5 1.60 9.67 -7.14
N PHE A 6 2.90 9.88 -7.38
CA PHE A 6 3.97 9.24 -6.59
C PHE A 6 4.10 9.88 -5.20
N ALA A 7 4.15 11.22 -5.14
CA ALA A 7 4.35 11.96 -3.88
C ALA A 7 3.26 11.67 -2.82
N TRP A 8 1.99 11.65 -3.23
CA TRP A 8 0.88 11.40 -2.28
C TRP A 8 0.89 9.98 -1.72
N ARG A 9 1.30 8.98 -2.50
CA ARG A 9 1.41 7.57 -2.05
C ARG A 9 2.52 7.39 -1.04
N VAL A 10 3.65 8.08 -1.26
CA VAL A 10 4.76 8.12 -0.31
C VAL A 10 4.30 8.76 1.00
N SER A 11 3.64 9.92 0.93
CA SER A 11 3.06 10.56 2.12
C SER A 11 2.06 9.66 2.84
N LEU A 12 1.17 8.98 2.11
CA LEU A 12 0.25 7.99 2.69
C LEU A 12 1.00 6.86 3.40
N SER A 13 2.04 6.29 2.78
CA SER A 13 2.79 5.19 3.39
C SER A 13 3.48 5.60 4.70
N ILE A 14 3.98 6.85 4.75
CA ILE A 14 4.56 7.44 5.96
C ILE A 14 3.49 7.59 7.03
N ILE A 15 2.34 8.19 6.69
CA ILE A 15 1.22 8.39 7.62
C ILE A 15 0.69 7.06 8.15
N VAL A 16 0.52 6.05 7.29
CA VAL A 16 0.08 4.71 7.67
C VAL A 16 1.08 4.06 8.62
N PHE A 17 2.39 4.19 8.35
CA PHE A 17 3.42 3.66 9.23
C PHE A 17 3.39 4.31 10.62
N PHE A 18 3.38 5.64 10.68
CA PHE A 18 3.32 6.35 11.97
C PHE A 18 2.01 6.09 12.71
N GLY A 19 0.87 6.08 12.02
CA GLY A 19 -0.42 5.72 12.59
C GLY A 19 -0.43 4.30 13.15
N TRP A 20 0.23 3.36 12.47
CA TRP A 20 0.37 1.98 12.94
C TRP A 20 1.27 1.87 14.19
N VAL A 21 2.39 2.60 14.25
CA VAL A 21 3.24 2.65 15.45
C VAL A 21 2.49 3.25 16.64
N ILE A 22 1.75 4.34 16.43
CA ILE A 22 0.89 4.95 17.47
C ILE A 22 -0.14 3.94 17.96
N PHE A 23 -0.81 3.22 17.04
CA PHE A 23 -1.75 2.17 17.39
C PHE A 23 -1.11 1.08 18.27
N ILE A 24 0.08 0.59 17.92
CA ILE A 24 0.80 -0.42 18.72
C ILE A 24 1.10 0.10 20.13
N ILE A 25 1.57 1.33 20.26
CA ILE A 25 1.89 1.94 21.56
C ILE A 25 0.62 2.04 22.43
N LEU A 26 -0.48 2.55 21.86
CA LEU A 26 -1.75 2.66 22.58
C LEU A 26 -2.31 1.29 22.96
N TRP A 27 -2.21 0.30 22.06
CA TRP A 27 -2.64 -1.05 22.33
C TRP A 27 -1.87 -1.67 23.50
N LEU A 28 -0.54 -1.59 23.47
CA LEU A 28 0.33 -2.19 24.48
C LEU A 28 0.16 -1.54 25.86
N LEU A 29 0.00 -0.21 25.93
CA LEU A 29 -0.08 0.49 27.21
C LEU A 29 -1.47 0.40 27.85
N PHE A 30 -2.55 0.42 27.07
CA PHE A 30 -3.91 0.56 27.61
C PHE A 30 -4.75 -0.72 27.53
N TYR A 31 -4.53 -1.55 26.50
CA TYR A 31 -5.41 -2.69 26.22
C TYR A 31 -4.75 -4.04 26.49
N ALA A 32 -3.44 -4.18 26.26
CA ALA A 32 -2.77 -5.48 26.30
C ALA A 32 -2.86 -6.19 27.65
N GLY A 33 -2.93 -5.44 28.76
CA GLY A 33 -3.08 -6.01 30.10
C GLY A 33 -4.41 -6.72 30.36
N GLY A 34 -5.46 -6.39 29.60
CA GLY A 34 -6.77 -7.04 29.70
C GLY A 34 -6.93 -8.30 28.84
N PHE A 35 -5.96 -8.59 27.98
CA PHE A 35 -5.99 -9.71 27.04
C PHE A 35 -4.98 -10.79 27.42
N ASN A 36 -5.31 -12.05 27.12
CA ASN A 36 -4.33 -13.13 27.20
C ASN A 36 -3.25 -12.96 26.11
N VAL A 37 -2.07 -13.54 26.32
CA VAL A 37 -0.93 -13.53 25.38
C VAL A 37 -1.34 -13.88 23.96
N TYR A 38 -2.14 -14.94 23.77
CA TYR A 38 -2.64 -15.34 22.45
C TYR A 38 -3.53 -14.30 21.79
N GLN A 39 -4.38 -13.62 22.56
CA GLN A 39 -5.26 -12.56 22.04
C GLN A 39 -4.46 -11.34 21.62
N ASN A 40 -3.43 -10.96 22.39
CA ASN A 40 -2.51 -9.89 22.02
C ASN A 40 -1.76 -10.19 20.71
N ILE A 41 -1.28 -11.43 20.54
CA ILE A 41 -0.63 -11.86 19.29
C ILE A 41 -1.62 -11.79 18.12
N ALA A 42 -2.85 -12.26 18.30
CA ALA A 42 -3.87 -12.21 17.26
C ALA A 42 -4.16 -10.76 16.82
N VAL A 43 -4.25 -9.82 17.77
CA VAL A 43 -4.50 -8.42 17.45
C VAL A 43 -3.32 -7.80 16.71
N ILE A 44 -2.08 -8.11 17.09
CA ILE A 44 -0.89 -7.65 16.35
C ILE A 44 -0.93 -8.20 14.90
N LEU A 45 -1.19 -9.49 14.71
CA LEU A 45 -1.28 -10.10 13.38
C LEU A 45 -2.38 -9.47 12.51
N VAL A 46 -3.55 -9.24 13.08
CA VAL A 46 -4.66 -8.56 12.38
C VAL A 46 -4.26 -7.13 12.01
N SER A 47 -3.57 -6.41 12.89
CA SER A 47 -3.12 -5.04 12.59
C SER A 47 -2.13 -4.99 11.43
N ILE A 48 -1.22 -5.97 11.35
CA ILE A 48 -0.26 -6.12 10.24
C ILE A 48 -1.02 -6.38 8.93
N LEU A 49 -1.99 -7.30 8.96
CA LEU A 49 -2.82 -7.60 7.79
C LEU A 49 -3.56 -6.36 7.28
N VAL A 50 -4.13 -5.55 8.19
CA VAL A 50 -4.79 -4.30 7.83
C VAL A 50 -3.81 -3.30 7.21
N GLY A 51 -2.63 -3.10 7.82
CA GLY A 51 -1.59 -2.22 7.29
C GLY A 51 -1.12 -2.64 5.90
N MET A 52 -0.85 -3.94 5.72
CA MET A 52 -0.49 -4.53 4.42
C MET A 52 -1.59 -4.38 3.39
N ALA A 53 -2.87 -4.59 3.76
CA ALA A 53 -3.98 -4.44 2.83
C ALA A 53 -4.12 -2.99 2.33
N ILE A 54 -3.98 -2.00 3.21
CA ILE A 54 -4.04 -0.56 2.85
C ILE A 54 -2.90 -0.21 1.88
N LEU A 55 -1.67 -0.65 2.19
CA LEU A 55 -0.52 -0.42 1.32
C LEU A 55 -0.71 -1.15 -0.03
N ALA A 56 -1.06 -2.44 0.00
CA ALA A 56 -1.27 -3.22 -1.21
C ALA A 56 -2.34 -2.61 -2.12
N ALA A 57 -3.49 -2.20 -1.57
CA ALA A 57 -4.55 -1.55 -2.34
C ALA A 57 -4.10 -0.21 -2.96
N SER A 58 -3.33 0.56 -2.19
CA SER A 58 -2.77 1.84 -2.66
C SER A 58 -1.87 1.64 -3.87
N TRP A 59 -1.02 0.60 -3.88
CA TRP A 59 -0.10 0.33 -4.97
C TRP A 59 -0.70 -0.47 -6.12
N ALA A 60 -1.58 -1.44 -5.85
CA ALA A 60 -2.20 -2.32 -6.85
C ALA A 60 -3.02 -1.55 -7.89
N SER A 61 -3.80 -0.54 -7.45
CA SER A 61 -4.60 0.31 -8.33
C SER A 61 -3.78 1.05 -9.41
N TRP A 62 -2.49 1.30 -9.14
CA TRP A 62 -1.60 1.99 -10.07
C TRP A 62 -0.80 1.03 -10.92
N GLY A 63 -0.30 -0.07 -10.34
CA GLY A 63 0.36 -1.12 -11.10
C GLY A 63 -0.52 -1.63 -12.24
N VAL A 64 -1.80 -1.88 -11.97
CA VAL A 64 -2.77 -2.32 -12.99
C VAL A 64 -3.01 -1.23 -14.05
N LYS A 65 -3.22 0.03 -13.62
CA LYS A 65 -3.51 1.14 -14.55
C LYS A 65 -2.35 1.47 -15.48
N TYR A 66 -1.12 1.47 -14.96
CA TYR A 66 0.06 1.76 -15.76
C TYR A 66 0.52 0.56 -16.58
N GLY A 67 0.35 -0.67 -16.09
CA GLY A 67 0.63 -1.88 -16.86
C GLY A 67 -0.16 -1.94 -18.17
N TYR A 68 -1.45 -1.61 -18.14
CA TYR A 68 -2.28 -1.53 -19.35
C TYR A 68 -1.84 -0.42 -20.31
N LYS A 69 -1.55 0.77 -19.78
CA LYS A 69 -1.17 1.93 -20.60
C LYS A 69 0.12 1.69 -21.38
N TYR A 70 1.15 1.14 -20.75
CA TYR A 70 2.41 0.83 -21.44
C TYR A 70 2.23 -0.25 -22.50
N HIS A 71 1.42 -1.28 -22.24
CA HIS A 71 1.16 -2.32 -23.23
C HIS A 71 0.52 -1.77 -24.50
N ASP A 72 -0.48 -0.89 -24.38
CA ASP A 72 -1.15 -0.26 -25.54
C ASP A 72 -0.21 0.65 -26.34
N GLU A 73 0.59 1.49 -25.65
CA GLU A 73 1.56 2.39 -26.29
C GLU A 73 2.62 1.61 -27.09
N TRP A 74 3.09 0.48 -26.57
CA TRP A 74 4.02 -0.40 -27.29
C TRP A 74 3.41 -0.95 -28.58
N HIS A 75 2.18 -1.46 -28.54
CA HIS A 75 1.50 -1.98 -29.74
C HIS A 75 1.26 -0.90 -30.80
N ASP A 76 0.94 0.32 -30.40
CA ASP A 76 0.77 1.44 -31.32
C ASP A 76 2.09 1.85 -31.96
N GLN A 77 3.17 1.96 -31.19
CA GLN A 77 4.50 2.24 -31.76
C GLN A 77 4.95 1.15 -32.73
N GLU A 78 4.77 -0.13 -32.39
CA GLU A 78 5.10 -1.26 -33.25
C GLU A 78 4.31 -1.20 -34.58
N ARG A 79 3.01 -0.86 -34.52
CA ARG A 79 2.17 -0.69 -35.72
C ARG A 79 2.66 0.46 -36.60
N HIS A 80 3.05 1.59 -36.02
CA HIS A 80 3.60 2.71 -36.77
C HIS A 80 4.96 2.39 -37.40
N ARG A 81 5.80 1.63 -36.69
CA ARG A 81 7.12 1.21 -37.18
C ARG A 81 7.03 0.21 -38.34
N ARG A 82 6.03 -0.69 -38.33
CA ARG A 82 5.77 -1.64 -39.42
C ARG A 82 5.14 -1.00 -40.67
N ARG A 83 4.61 0.23 -40.56
CA ARG A 83 3.94 0.95 -41.66
C ARG A 83 4.82 2.00 -42.35
N ARG A 84 6.07 2.17 -41.90
CA ARG A 84 7.10 2.99 -42.54
C ARG A 84 8.10 2.10 -43.24
#